data_AF-A0A0C9TAW7-F1
#
_entry.id   AF-A0A0C9TAW7-F1
#
_cell.length_a   1.000
_cell.length_b   1.000
_cell.length_c   1.000
_cell.angle_alpha   90.00
_cell.angle_beta   90.00
_cell.angle_gamma   90.00
#
_symmetry.space_group_name_H-M   'P 1'
#
loop_
_entity.id
_entity.type
_entity.pdbx_description
1 polymer ?
#
loop_
_entity_poly.entity_id
_entity_poly.type
_entity_poly.pdbx_seq_one_letter_code
_entity_poly.pdbx_strand_id
1 'polypeptide(L)'
;MPPNHQHFKMIPDELLGQGSILTECRQQLQADKAAKAAQGLRAQAAPFAPIINFNFPPELFQMLEARGHHTQPLLPAAPLTTPNPVPEPRPVPAAPANMLFSPRQLEHIGQCMSIHEFSLVYNLSDELEAKLIKQGYTSTHVLRFATLDNLEVVGLLHGELAQLCDAISRWCDNHDDDEPE
;
A
#
# COMPACT_ATOMS: atom_id res chain seq x y z
N MET A 1 -30.03 -4.09 39.35
CA MET A 1 -30.15 -3.64 37.94
C MET A 1 -28.94 -2.78 37.61
N PRO A 2 -28.23 -3.02 36.49
CA PRO A 2 -27.07 -2.21 36.14
C PRO A 2 -27.48 -0.77 35.76
N PRO A 3 -26.69 0.28 36.09
CA PRO A 3 -27.08 1.69 35.87
C PRO A 3 -26.99 2.19 34.42
N ASN A 4 -26.62 1.34 33.46
CA ASN A 4 -26.09 1.80 32.16
C ASN A 4 -27.12 2.00 31.04
N HIS A 5 -28.42 1.93 31.34
CA HIS A 5 -29.48 1.98 30.33
C HIS A 5 -29.88 3.39 29.88
N GLN A 6 -29.34 4.43 30.51
CA GLN A 6 -29.74 5.83 30.25
C GLN A 6 -29.04 6.46 29.03
N HIS A 7 -27.98 5.84 28.51
CA HIS A 7 -27.24 6.37 27.36
C HIS A 7 -27.81 5.95 25.99
N PHE A 8 -28.80 5.05 25.94
CA PHE A 8 -29.38 4.51 24.70
C PHE A 8 -30.73 5.15 24.31
N LYS A 9 -31.01 6.36 24.80
CA LYS A 9 -32.15 7.15 24.32
C LYS A 9 -31.65 8.47 23.73
N MET A 10 -31.67 8.55 22.40
CA MET A 10 -32.15 9.69 21.61
C MET A 10 -31.53 9.61 20.21
N ILE A 11 -32.14 8.79 19.34
CA ILE A 11 -32.30 9.26 17.97
C ILE A 11 -33.62 10.04 18.02
N PRO A 12 -33.62 11.36 17.79
CA PRO A 12 -34.83 12.18 17.75
C PRO A 12 -35.87 11.56 16.79
N ASP A 13 -37.14 11.54 17.17
CA ASP A 13 -38.22 11.05 16.29
C ASP A 13 -38.32 11.86 14.98
N GLU A 14 -37.73 13.05 14.94
CA GLU A 14 -37.61 13.89 13.75
C GLU A 14 -36.65 13.33 12.68
N LEU A 15 -35.79 12.38 13.05
CA LEU A 15 -34.87 11.67 12.14
C LEU A 15 -35.43 10.32 11.65
N LEU A 16 -36.58 9.87 12.18
CA LEU A 16 -37.28 8.69 11.70
C LEU A 16 -37.94 8.98 10.34
N GLY A 17 -37.18 8.75 9.27
CA GLY A 17 -37.64 8.91 7.89
C GLY A 17 -36.78 9.81 7.03
N GLN A 18 -35.77 10.48 7.59
CA GLN A 18 -34.72 11.06 6.76
C GLN A 18 -33.95 9.92 6.11
N GLY A 19 -34.09 9.81 4.79
CA GLY A 19 -33.31 8.88 3.99
C GLY A 19 -31.85 9.05 4.34
N SER A 20 -31.16 7.94 4.65
CA SER A 20 -29.73 7.99 4.92
C SER A 20 -29.04 8.65 3.74
N ILE A 21 -28.22 9.68 4.02
CA ILE A 21 -27.41 10.39 3.03
C ILE A 21 -26.56 9.39 2.21
N LEU A 22 -26.16 8.28 2.84
CA LEU A 22 -25.43 7.20 2.19
C LEU A 22 -26.27 6.50 1.10
N THR A 23 -27.56 6.29 1.36
CA THR A 23 -28.50 5.68 0.43
C THR A 23 -28.81 6.62 -0.73
N GLU A 24 -28.97 7.91 -0.46
CA GLU A 24 -29.16 8.94 -1.47
C GLU A 24 -27.93 9.05 -2.40
N CYS A 25 -26.73 9.10 -1.82
CA CYS A 25 -25.49 9.18 -2.58
C CYS A 25 -25.29 7.95 -3.48
N ARG A 26 -25.68 6.76 -3.01
CA ARG A 26 -25.65 5.52 -3.82
C ARG A 26 -26.62 5.58 -4.99
N GLN A 27 -27.84 6.07 -4.78
CA GLN A 27 -28.81 6.25 -5.86
C GLN A 27 -28.32 7.25 -6.90
N GLN A 28 -27.71 8.37 -6.46
CA GLN A 28 -27.16 9.38 -7.36
C GLN A 28 -26.07 8.78 -8.28
N LEU A 29 -25.13 8.03 -7.71
CA LEU A 29 -24.08 7.34 -8.48
C LEU A 29 -24.63 6.33 -9.48
N GLN A 30 -25.69 5.61 -9.13
CA GLN A 30 -26.35 4.67 -10.04
C GLN A 30 -27.10 5.39 -11.17
N ALA A 31 -27.77 6.51 -10.87
CA ALA A 31 -28.42 7.35 -11.86
C ALA A 31 -27.42 7.98 -12.84
N ASP A 32 -26.28 8.48 -12.36
CA ASP A 32 -25.20 9.02 -13.22
C ASP A 32 -24.58 7.94 -14.10
N LYS A 33 -24.40 6.72 -13.56
CA LYS A 33 -23.90 5.58 -14.34
C LYS A 33 -24.89 5.15 -15.41
N ALA A 34 -26.19 5.15 -15.11
CA ALA A 34 -27.26 4.85 -16.08
C ALA A 34 -27.39 5.94 -17.16
N ALA A 35 -27.26 7.22 -16.78
CA ALA A 35 -27.29 8.34 -17.72
C ALA A 35 -26.10 8.30 -18.69
N LYS A 36 -24.90 7.97 -18.20
CA LYS A 36 -23.70 7.78 -19.03
C LYS A 36 -23.79 6.54 -19.93
N ALA A 37 -24.48 5.49 -19.50
CA ALA A 37 -24.71 4.29 -20.31
C ALA A 37 -25.76 4.51 -21.41
N ALA A 38 -26.75 5.38 -21.18
CA ALA A 38 -27.77 5.73 -22.18
C ALA A 38 -27.26 6.72 -23.25
N GLN A 39 -26.25 7.53 -22.94
CA GLN A 39 -25.63 8.49 -23.86
C GLN A 39 -24.46 7.91 -24.68
N GLY A 40 -24.62 6.71 -25.22
CA GLY A 40 -23.68 6.18 -26.20
C GLY A 40 -23.67 7.02 -27.48
N LEU A 41 -22.91 8.12 -27.53
CA LEU A 41 -22.15 8.64 -28.68
C LEU A 41 -21.38 9.93 -28.29
N ARG A 42 -20.03 9.85 -28.39
CA ARG A 42 -19.03 10.93 -28.50
C ARG A 42 -19.33 12.29 -27.83
N ALA A 43 -18.58 12.59 -26.76
CA ALA A 43 -17.95 13.90 -26.59
C ALA A 43 -16.67 13.75 -25.75
N GLN A 44 -15.60 14.41 -26.20
CA GLN A 44 -14.31 14.47 -25.52
C GLN A 44 -14.50 15.00 -24.09
N ALA A 45 -14.17 14.19 -23.09
CA ALA A 45 -14.08 14.66 -21.72
C ALA A 45 -12.69 15.28 -21.53
N ALA A 46 -12.62 16.60 -21.66
CA ALA A 46 -11.54 17.36 -21.04
C ALA A 46 -11.46 16.97 -19.55
N PRO A 47 -10.27 16.71 -19.00
CA PRO A 47 -10.14 16.35 -17.61
C PRO A 47 -10.39 17.61 -16.77
N PHE A 48 -11.62 17.80 -16.30
CA PHE A 48 -11.88 18.59 -15.09
C PHE A 48 -11.41 17.78 -13.87
N ALA A 49 -10.13 17.45 -13.84
CA ALA A 49 -9.47 17.05 -12.61
C ALA A 49 -9.22 18.35 -11.82
N PRO A 50 -9.65 18.45 -10.55
CA PRO A 50 -9.30 19.60 -9.74
C PRO A 50 -7.77 19.69 -9.67
N ILE A 51 -7.20 20.77 -10.22
CA ILE A 51 -5.78 21.06 -10.10
C ILE A 51 -5.59 21.57 -8.67
N ILE A 52 -5.18 20.67 -7.78
CA ILE A 52 -4.83 21.02 -6.41
C ILE A 52 -3.39 21.52 -6.45
N ASN A 53 -3.21 22.84 -6.39
CA ASN A 53 -1.90 23.46 -6.33
C ASN A 53 -1.39 23.46 -4.89
N PHE A 54 -0.46 22.56 -4.59
CA PHE A 54 0.21 22.53 -3.28
C PHE A 54 1.41 23.48 -3.30
N ASN A 55 1.29 24.59 -2.58
CA ASN A 55 2.42 25.49 -2.33
C ASN A 55 3.15 25.01 -1.07
N PHE A 56 4.33 24.43 -1.22
CA PHE A 56 5.12 23.97 -0.09
C PHE A 56 6.05 25.09 0.42
N PRO A 57 6.03 25.40 1.72
CA PRO A 57 6.92 26.38 2.32
C PRO A 57 8.41 25.97 2.14
N PRO A 58 9.31 26.90 1.75
CA PRO A 58 10.73 26.64 1.55
C PRO A 58 11.45 26.08 2.81
N GLU A 59 10.86 26.23 3.99
CA GLU A 59 11.34 25.69 5.26
C GLU A 59 11.37 24.16 5.29
N LEU A 60 10.50 23.47 4.53
CA LEU A 60 10.51 22.01 4.44
C LEU A 60 11.72 21.46 3.68
N PHE A 61 12.27 22.23 2.72
CA PHE A 61 13.44 21.82 1.95
C PHE A 61 14.73 21.90 2.78
N GLN A 62 14.83 22.87 3.69
CA GLN A 62 15.99 23.03 4.58
C GLN A 62 16.18 21.83 5.52
N MET A 63 15.09 21.14 5.88
CA MET A 63 15.14 19.94 6.71
C MET A 63 15.74 18.74 5.96
N LEU A 64 15.53 18.65 4.64
CA LEU A 64 16.15 17.64 3.80
C LEU A 64 17.61 17.98 3.47
N GLU A 65 17.93 19.26 3.25
CA GLU A 65 19.29 19.70 2.93
C GLU A 65 20.23 19.66 4.14
N ALA A 66 19.73 19.79 5.37
CA ALA A 66 20.53 19.69 6.59
C ALA A 66 21.18 18.29 6.79
N ARG A 67 20.80 17.28 6.00
CA ARG A 67 21.41 15.94 6.02
C ARG A 67 22.42 15.70 4.89
N GLY A 68 22.75 16.72 4.07
CA GLY A 68 23.50 16.57 2.83
C GLY A 68 24.86 17.29 2.71
N HIS A 69 25.38 17.96 3.75
CA HIS A 69 26.61 18.76 3.61
C HIS A 69 27.77 18.28 4.48
N HIS A 70 28.62 17.41 3.93
CA HIS A 70 30.07 17.50 4.18
C HIS A 70 30.79 17.67 2.84
N THR A 71 30.75 18.89 2.33
CA THR A 71 31.68 19.36 1.31
C THR A 71 33.04 19.61 1.97
N GLN A 72 34.06 18.82 1.61
CA GLN A 72 35.45 19.13 1.94
C GLN A 72 36.16 19.71 0.70
N PRO A 73 36.96 20.79 0.80
CA PRO A 73 37.55 21.45 -0.36
C PRO A 73 38.78 20.70 -0.90
N LEU A 74 38.93 20.76 -2.23
CA LEU A 74 39.96 20.15 -3.05
C LEU A 74 41.23 21.03 -3.08
N LEU A 75 42.40 20.54 -2.63
CA LEU A 75 43.73 21.14 -2.88
C LEU A 75 44.88 20.08 -2.71
N PRO A 76 46.09 20.32 -3.25
CA PRO A 76 46.66 19.56 -4.38
C PRO A 76 47.79 18.56 -4.04
N ALA A 77 48.12 17.75 -5.04
CA ALA A 77 49.04 16.62 -5.04
C ALA A 77 50.50 16.89 -4.61
N ALA A 78 51.09 15.95 -3.84
CA ALA A 78 52.50 15.57 -3.89
C ALA A 78 52.75 14.18 -3.21
N PRO A 79 53.84 13.46 -3.52
CA PRO A 79 53.86 11.99 -3.56
C PRO A 79 54.63 11.28 -2.43
N LEU A 80 54.53 9.94 -2.44
CA LEU A 80 55.42 8.87 -1.94
C LEU A 80 55.11 8.17 -0.60
N THR A 81 55.19 6.82 -0.72
CA THR A 81 55.60 5.79 0.26
C THR A 81 54.59 5.23 1.28
N THR A 82 54.09 4.02 0.96
CA THR A 82 53.98 2.74 1.75
C THR A 82 53.47 2.74 3.20
N PRO A 83 52.96 1.59 3.74
CA PRO A 83 51.98 0.63 3.22
C PRO A 83 50.81 0.37 4.23
N ASN A 84 49.71 -0.21 3.74
CA ASN A 84 48.52 -0.72 4.46
C ASN A 84 47.58 0.29 5.15
N PRO A 85 46.36 0.45 4.61
CA PRO A 85 45.18 0.73 5.41
C PRO A 85 44.39 -0.55 5.67
N VAL A 86 44.01 -0.69 6.94
CA VAL A 86 42.99 -1.60 7.47
C VAL A 86 41.75 -1.63 6.55
N PRO A 87 41.11 -2.78 6.28
CA PRO A 87 39.87 -2.84 5.52
C PRO A 87 38.79 -2.01 6.23
N GLU A 88 38.38 -0.94 5.57
CA GLU A 88 37.22 -0.13 5.91
C GLU A 88 35.98 -1.05 6.07
N PRO A 89 35.18 -0.93 7.15
CA PRO A 89 33.95 -1.67 7.27
C PRO A 89 33.03 -1.24 6.14
N ARG A 90 32.87 -2.12 5.13
CA ARG A 90 31.91 -1.93 4.06
C ARG A 90 30.54 -1.57 4.69
N PRO A 91 29.84 -0.54 4.20
CA PRO A 91 28.46 -0.35 4.55
C PRO A 91 27.74 -1.66 4.22
N VAL A 92 27.21 -2.31 5.25
CA VAL A 92 26.29 -3.43 5.06
C VAL A 92 25.20 -2.90 4.13
N PRO A 93 24.84 -3.59 3.03
CA PRO A 93 23.69 -3.16 2.25
C PRO A 93 22.51 -3.07 3.22
N ALA A 94 22.01 -1.85 3.43
CA ALA A 94 20.80 -1.64 4.21
C ALA A 94 19.76 -2.57 3.62
N ALA A 95 19.18 -3.44 4.44
CA ALA A 95 18.10 -4.31 4.00
C ALA A 95 17.07 -3.44 3.26
N PRO A 96 16.57 -3.86 2.09
CA PRO A 96 15.59 -3.07 1.36
C PRO A 96 14.41 -2.81 2.30
N ALA A 97 14.23 -1.55 2.69
CA ALA A 97 13.22 -1.16 3.69
C ALA A 97 11.78 -1.36 3.18
N ASN A 98 11.62 -1.76 1.92
CA ASN A 98 10.37 -1.84 1.19
C ASN A 98 10.06 -3.28 0.73
N MET A 99 10.42 -4.29 1.52
CA MET A 99 9.97 -5.66 1.27
C MET A 99 8.46 -5.76 1.50
N LEU A 100 7.77 -6.53 0.66
CA LEU A 100 6.35 -6.83 0.85
C LEU A 100 6.08 -7.61 2.15
N PHE A 101 7.05 -8.42 2.56
CA PHE A 101 7.01 -9.21 3.79
C PHE A 101 7.89 -8.57 4.86
N SER A 102 7.37 -8.49 6.08
CA SER A 102 8.19 -8.21 7.25
C SER A 102 9.13 -9.39 7.55
N PRO A 103 10.33 -9.17 8.12
CA PRO A 103 11.25 -10.25 8.47
C PRO A 103 10.61 -11.37 9.33
N ARG A 104 9.67 -11.01 10.22
CA ARG A 104 8.92 -11.97 11.05
C ARG A 104 7.90 -12.81 10.28
N GLN A 105 7.31 -12.24 9.22
CA GLN A 105 6.35 -12.93 8.35
C GLN A 105 7.04 -13.95 7.46
N LEU A 106 8.31 -13.71 7.10
CA LEU A 106 9.13 -14.66 6.34
C LEU A 106 9.40 -15.97 7.11
N GLU A 107 9.39 -15.93 8.45
CA GLU A 107 9.58 -17.12 9.31
C GLU A 107 8.31 -17.96 9.41
N HIS A 108 7.14 -17.35 9.23
CA HIS A 108 5.81 -17.97 9.35
C HIS A 108 5.09 -17.99 8.01
N ILE A 109 5.82 -18.26 6.92
CA ILE A 109 5.21 -18.40 5.61
C ILE A 109 4.34 -19.66 5.63
N GLY A 110 3.03 -19.47 5.50
CA GLY A 110 2.07 -20.57 5.42
C GLY A 110 2.27 -21.45 4.18
N GLN A 111 1.35 -22.39 3.98
CA GLN A 111 1.44 -23.34 2.85
C GLN A 111 1.60 -22.62 1.51
N CYS A 112 2.55 -23.10 0.69
CA CYS A 112 2.74 -22.63 -0.68
C CYS A 112 1.49 -22.92 -1.51
N MET A 113 0.89 -21.88 -2.09
CA MET A 113 -0.31 -21.98 -2.90
C MET A 113 -0.18 -21.16 -4.18
N SER A 114 -1.05 -21.44 -5.15
CA SER A 114 -1.13 -20.65 -6.39
C SER A 114 -1.70 -19.24 -6.11
N ILE A 115 -1.37 -18.25 -6.93
CA ILE A 115 -1.98 -16.91 -6.78
C ILE A 115 -3.51 -16.95 -6.94
N HIS A 116 -4.03 -17.84 -7.79
CA HIS A 116 -5.47 -18.05 -7.93
C HIS A 116 -6.11 -18.57 -6.65
N GLU A 117 -5.53 -19.60 -6.04
CA GLU A 117 -6.00 -20.16 -4.77
C GLU A 117 -5.89 -19.13 -3.63
N PHE A 118 -4.78 -18.40 -3.57
CA PHE A 118 -4.59 -17.32 -2.63
C PHE A 118 -5.66 -16.22 -2.79
N SER A 119 -5.97 -15.85 -4.03
CA SER A 119 -7.01 -14.88 -4.36
C SER A 119 -8.38 -15.31 -3.84
N LEU A 120 -8.74 -16.59 -4.01
CA LEU A 120 -9.99 -17.16 -3.50
C LEU A 120 -10.04 -17.20 -1.97
N VAL A 121 -8.96 -17.64 -1.31
CA VAL A 121 -8.92 -17.79 0.15
C VAL A 121 -9.00 -16.43 0.85
N TYR A 122 -8.28 -15.43 0.34
CA TYR A 122 -8.17 -14.10 0.97
C TYR A 122 -9.03 -13.03 0.29
N ASN A 123 -9.93 -13.42 -0.61
CA ASN A 123 -10.84 -12.53 -1.34
C ASN A 123 -10.11 -11.34 -2.01
N LEU A 124 -9.06 -11.63 -2.77
CA LEU A 124 -8.43 -10.61 -3.61
C LEU A 124 -9.37 -10.22 -4.75
N SER A 125 -9.21 -8.98 -5.25
CA SER A 125 -9.94 -8.57 -6.45
C SER A 125 -9.43 -9.32 -7.68
N ASP A 126 -10.33 -9.70 -8.58
CA ASP A 126 -9.99 -10.30 -9.89
C ASP A 126 -8.99 -9.43 -10.68
N GLU A 127 -9.07 -8.10 -10.54
CA GLU A 127 -8.14 -7.17 -11.19
C GLU A 127 -6.73 -7.27 -10.61
N LEU A 128 -6.62 -7.43 -9.28
CA LEU A 128 -5.35 -7.61 -8.59
C LEU A 128 -4.72 -8.96 -8.92
N GLU A 129 -5.52 -10.04 -8.92
CA GLU A 129 -5.07 -11.38 -9.35
C GLU A 129 -4.51 -11.34 -10.77
N ALA A 130 -5.26 -10.75 -11.72
CA ALA A 130 -4.84 -10.65 -13.11
C ALA A 130 -3.53 -9.86 -13.27
N LYS A 131 -3.35 -8.78 -12.50
CA LYS A 131 -2.11 -7.98 -12.48
C LYS A 131 -0.93 -8.81 -11.96
N LEU A 132 -1.10 -9.55 -10.88
CA LEU A 132 -0.06 -10.40 -10.31
C LEU A 132 0.37 -11.49 -11.29
N ILE A 133 -0.60 -12.20 -11.90
CA ILE A 133 -0.32 -13.24 -12.90
C ILE A 133 0.39 -12.66 -14.13
N LYS A 134 -0.04 -11.48 -14.61
CA LYS A 134 0.58 -10.79 -15.75
C LYS A 134 2.06 -10.46 -15.51
N GLN A 135 2.44 -10.21 -14.26
CA GLN A 135 3.84 -9.97 -13.88
C GLN A 135 4.64 -11.24 -13.59
N GLY A 136 4.04 -12.42 -13.76
CA GLY A 136 4.70 -13.70 -13.54
C GLY A 136 4.68 -14.16 -12.07
N TYR A 137 3.90 -13.52 -11.20
CA TYR A 137 3.62 -14.06 -9.88
C TYR A 137 2.63 -15.22 -10.05
N THR A 138 3.15 -16.45 -10.05
CA THR A 138 2.36 -17.68 -10.20
C THR A 138 2.03 -18.35 -8.87
N SER A 139 2.82 -18.07 -7.83
CA SER A 139 2.68 -18.65 -6.50
C SER A 139 3.01 -17.64 -5.41
N THR A 140 2.43 -17.83 -4.22
CA THR A 140 2.73 -17.03 -3.01
C THR A 140 4.20 -17.07 -2.62
N HIS A 141 4.92 -18.14 -2.97
CA HIS A 141 6.35 -18.23 -2.73
C HIS A 141 7.18 -17.27 -3.60
N VAL A 142 6.69 -16.84 -4.76
CA VAL A 142 7.36 -15.82 -5.59
C VAL A 142 7.14 -14.42 -5.01
N LEU A 143 6.00 -14.19 -4.35
CA LEU A 143 5.70 -12.91 -3.69
C LEU A 143 6.68 -12.58 -2.58
N ARG A 144 7.33 -13.56 -1.94
CA ARG A 144 8.33 -13.32 -0.88
C ARG A 144 9.54 -12.47 -1.33
N PHE A 145 9.78 -12.43 -2.63
CA PHE A 145 10.85 -11.64 -3.24
C PHE A 145 10.33 -10.33 -3.86
N ALA A 146 9.02 -10.08 -3.78
CA ALA A 146 8.45 -8.83 -4.26
C ALA A 146 8.77 -7.70 -3.28
N THR A 147 9.13 -6.55 -3.83
CA THR A 147 9.22 -5.29 -3.11
C THR A 147 7.99 -4.45 -3.42
N LEU A 148 7.59 -3.59 -2.48
CA LEU A 148 6.49 -2.66 -2.67
C LEU A 148 6.77 -1.74 -3.87
N ASP A 149 8.02 -1.28 -4.03
CA ASP A 149 8.43 -0.45 -5.16
C ASP A 149 8.19 -1.15 -6.51
N ASN A 150 8.49 -2.46 -6.61
CA ASN A 150 8.27 -3.21 -7.85
C ASN A 150 6.78 -3.29 -8.18
N LEU A 151 5.93 -3.46 -7.17
CA LEU A 151 4.48 -3.54 -7.35
C LEU A 151 3.86 -2.18 -7.71
N GLU A 152 4.39 -1.08 -7.17
CA GLU A 152 4.01 0.29 -7.56
C GLU A 152 4.39 0.58 -9.01
N VAL A 153 5.59 0.21 -9.44
CA VAL A 153 6.06 0.37 -10.84
C VAL A 153 5.20 -0.43 -11.82
N VAL A 154 4.70 -1.59 -11.39
CA VAL A 154 3.75 -2.42 -12.13
C VAL A 154 2.38 -1.76 -12.29
N GLY A 155 2.09 -0.72 -11.52
CA GLY A 155 0.83 0.02 -11.55
C GLY A 155 -0.23 -0.55 -10.62
N LEU A 156 0.17 -1.21 -9.53
CA LEU A 156 -0.76 -1.48 -8.43
C LEU A 156 -1.10 -0.18 -7.71
N LEU A 157 -2.38 0.01 -7.43
CA LEU A 157 -2.87 1.13 -6.64
C LEU A 157 -2.57 0.90 -5.16
N HIS A 158 -2.44 1.98 -4.38
CA HIS A 158 -2.23 1.91 -2.93
C HIS A 158 -3.29 1.06 -2.20
N GLY A 159 -4.55 1.10 -2.66
CA GLY A 159 -5.61 0.27 -2.09
C GLY A 159 -5.44 -1.23 -2.39
N GLU A 160 -4.93 -1.57 -3.57
CA GLU A 160 -4.64 -2.95 -3.96
C GLU A 160 -3.42 -3.48 -3.19
N LEU A 161 -2.40 -2.64 -3.01
CA LEU A 161 -1.24 -2.95 -2.15
C LEU A 161 -1.67 -3.18 -0.71
N ALA A 162 -2.53 -2.33 -0.15
CA ALA A 162 -3.05 -2.50 1.19
C ALA A 162 -3.86 -3.81 1.32
N GLN A 163 -4.67 -4.15 0.33
CA GLN A 163 -5.40 -5.43 0.30
C GLN A 163 -4.45 -6.63 0.22
N LEU A 164 -3.40 -6.55 -0.60
CA LEU A 164 -2.38 -7.60 -0.68
C LEU A 164 -1.62 -7.77 0.64
N CYS A 165 -1.25 -6.67 1.30
CA CYS A 165 -0.59 -6.70 2.61
C CYS A 165 -1.49 -7.27 3.71
N ASP A 166 -2.80 -6.95 3.71
CA ASP A 166 -3.78 -7.54 4.64
C ASP A 166 -3.88 -9.06 4.43
N ALA A 167 -4.02 -9.49 3.18
CA ALA A 167 -4.07 -10.91 2.82
C ALA A 167 -2.81 -11.66 3.25
N ILE A 168 -1.62 -11.08 3.03
CA ILE A 168 -0.35 -11.67 3.44
C ILE A 168 -0.25 -11.76 4.97
N SER A 169 -0.70 -10.73 5.69
CA SER A 169 -0.66 -10.72 7.16
C SER A 169 -1.52 -11.86 7.71
N ARG A 170 -2.75 -11.99 7.22
CA ARG A 170 -3.66 -13.09 7.59
C ARG A 170 -3.10 -14.47 7.22
N TRP A 171 -2.43 -14.57 6.08
CA TRP A 171 -1.80 -15.82 5.67
C TRP A 171 -0.67 -16.25 6.57
N CYS A 172 0.12 -15.32 7.08
CA CYS A 172 1.18 -15.60 8.05
C CYS A 172 0.63 -15.90 9.45
N ASP A 173 -0.49 -15.28 9.84
CA ASP A 173 -1.09 -15.46 11.17
C ASP A 173 -1.90 -16.76 11.31
N ASN A 174 -2.37 -17.35 10.21
CA ASN A 174 -3.17 -18.59 10.21
C ASN A 174 -2.41 -19.87 10.64
N HIS A 175 -1.17 -19.78 11.13
CA HIS A 175 -0.36 -20.96 11.46
C HIS A 175 -0.34 -21.34 12.96
N ASP A 176 -1.01 -20.56 13.83
CA ASP A 176 -0.97 -20.78 15.28
C ASP A 176 -2.18 -21.56 15.85
N ASP A 177 -3.20 -21.89 15.05
CA ASP A 177 -4.45 -22.52 15.55
C ASP A 177 -4.52 -24.05 15.41
N ASP A 178 -3.50 -24.72 14.84
CA ASP A 178 -3.42 -26.19 14.82
C ASP A 178 -2.71 -26.73 16.08
N GLU A 179 -3.27 -26.47 17.27
CA GLU A 179 -2.91 -27.22 18.49
C GLU A 179 -3.81 -28.48 18.56
N PRO A 180 -3.25 -29.71 18.41
CA PRO A 180 -4.04 -30.94 18.48
C PRO A 180 -4.32 -31.32 19.94
N GLU A 181 -5.61 -31.45 20.28
CA GLU A 181 -6.09 -32.20 21.45
C GLU A 181 -5.73 -33.70 21.40
#